data_AF-H0YDE0-F1
#
_entry.id   AF-H0YDE0-F1
#
_cell.length_a   1.000
_cell.length_b   1.000
_cell.length_c   1.000
_cell.angle_alpha   90.00
_cell.angle_beta   90.00
_cell.angle_gamma   90.00
#
_symmetry.space_group_name_H-M   'P 1'
#
loop_
_entity.id
_entity.type
_entity.pdbx_description
1 polymer ?
#
loop_
_entity_poly.entity_id
_entity_poly.type
_entity_poly.pdbx_seq_one_letter_code
_entity_poly.pdbx_strand_id
1 'polypeptide(L)'
;QKIRDQLPSWIDQERSWAVATLKIALPSLYQTLCFEDAALWRTYYNNSMCEQEFPSILAKKVSLFQQILVVQALRPDRLQSAMALFACKTLGLKEVSPLPLNLKRLYKETLEIEPILIIISPGADPSQELQELANAERSGECYHQVAMGQGQADLAIQMLKECARNGDWLCLKNLHLVVSWLPVLEKELNTLQPKDTFRLWLTAEVHPNFTPILLQSSLKITYESPPGLKKNLMRTYESWTPEQISKKDNTHRAHALFSLAWFHAACQERRNYIPQGWTKFYEFSLSDLRAGYNIIDRLFDGAKDVQWEFVHGLLENAIYGGRIDNYFDLRVLQSYLKQFFNSSVIDVFNQRNKKSIFPYSVSLPQSCSILVGLSCCH
;
A
#
# COMPACT_ATOMS: atom_id res chain seq x y z
N GLN A 1 32.34 -3.85 30.38
CA GLN A 1 32.29 -2.80 31.43
C GLN A 1 33.03 -1.52 31.03
N LYS A 2 34.34 -1.56 30.71
CA LYS A 2 35.19 -0.35 30.50
C LYS A 2 34.69 0.74 29.52
N ILE A 3 33.89 0.41 28.51
CA ILE A 3 33.36 1.40 27.55
C ILE A 3 32.06 2.07 28.06
N ARG A 4 31.29 1.37 28.91
CA ARG A 4 30.04 1.89 29.48
C ARG A 4 30.30 3.06 30.44
N ASP A 5 31.38 2.98 31.19
CA ASP A 5 31.78 4.01 32.16
C ASP A 5 32.28 5.31 31.49
N GLN A 6 32.43 5.31 30.15
CA GLN A 6 32.89 6.46 29.37
C GLN A 6 31.80 7.10 28.49
N LEU A 7 30.54 6.67 28.66
CA LEU A 7 29.39 7.23 27.96
C LEU A 7 28.52 8.04 28.92
N PRO A 8 27.79 9.06 28.43
CA PRO A 8 26.86 9.83 29.24
C PRO A 8 25.79 8.96 29.88
N SER A 9 25.54 9.18 31.18
CA SER A 9 24.60 8.39 31.99
C SER A 9 23.12 8.53 31.61
N TRP A 10 22.78 9.50 30.77
CA TRP A 10 21.41 9.72 30.29
C TRP A 10 21.02 8.78 29.13
N ILE A 11 21.99 8.11 28.50
CA ILE A 11 21.76 7.24 27.36
C ILE A 11 21.27 5.88 27.86
N ASP A 12 20.19 5.38 27.27
CA ASP A 12 19.64 4.07 27.62
C ASP A 12 20.66 2.95 27.43
N GLN A 13 20.59 1.94 28.29
CA GLN A 13 21.54 0.83 28.29
C GLN A 13 21.55 0.07 26.96
N GLU A 14 20.39 -0.03 26.30
CA GLU A 14 20.22 -0.65 24.99
C GLU A 14 20.95 0.13 23.88
N ARG A 15 21.03 1.46 24.01
CA ARG A 15 21.69 2.34 23.03
C ARG A 15 23.19 2.49 23.27
N SER A 16 23.65 2.21 24.48
CA SER A 16 25.06 2.37 24.89
C SER A 16 26.05 1.68 23.94
N TRP A 17 25.74 0.48 23.42
CA TRP A 17 26.62 -0.22 22.48
C TRP A 17 26.71 0.51 21.13
N ALA A 18 25.59 0.98 20.59
CA ALA A 18 25.58 1.70 19.32
C ALA A 18 26.34 3.04 19.42
N VAL A 19 26.19 3.76 20.53
CA VAL A 19 26.91 5.01 20.78
C VAL A 19 28.40 4.76 20.99
N ALA A 20 28.78 3.68 21.68
CA ALA A 20 30.16 3.25 21.79
C ALA A 20 30.78 2.95 20.42
N THR A 21 30.07 2.23 19.55
CA THR A 21 30.51 1.95 18.18
C THR A 21 30.68 3.23 17.38
N LEU A 22 29.75 4.18 17.49
CA LEU A 22 29.86 5.50 16.86
C LEU A 22 31.11 6.26 17.35
N LYS A 23 31.39 6.23 18.66
CA LYS A 23 32.58 6.86 19.27
C LYS A 23 33.89 6.28 18.74
N ILE A 24 33.96 4.96 18.62
CA ILE A 24 35.17 4.25 18.17
C ILE A 24 35.38 4.43 16.66
N ALA A 25 34.32 4.27 15.86
CA ALA A 25 34.41 4.32 14.40
C ALA A 25 34.55 5.76 13.87
N LEU A 26 33.84 6.73 14.49
CA LEU A 26 33.77 8.11 14.05
C LEU A 26 34.05 9.07 15.22
N PRO A 27 35.30 9.09 15.76
CA PRO A 27 35.64 9.88 16.94
C PRO A 27 35.48 11.40 16.70
N SER A 28 35.79 11.90 15.51
CA SER A 28 35.64 13.33 15.18
C SER A 28 34.18 13.79 15.22
N LEU A 29 33.26 12.96 14.73
CA LEU A 29 31.83 13.23 14.79
C LEU A 29 31.34 13.18 16.23
N TYR A 30 31.74 12.17 17.00
CA TYR A 30 31.38 12.07 18.43
C TYR A 30 31.81 13.31 19.22
N GLN A 31 33.04 13.78 19.01
CA GLN A 31 33.55 15.01 19.66
C GLN A 31 32.78 16.27 19.22
N THR A 32 32.35 16.34 17.96
CA THR A 32 31.56 17.47 17.45
C THR A 32 30.15 17.50 18.03
N LEU A 33 29.58 16.33 18.34
CA LEU A 33 28.22 16.19 18.86
C LEU A 33 28.09 16.48 20.36
N CYS A 34 29.19 16.41 21.12
CA CYS A 34 29.22 16.69 22.57
C CYS A 34 28.04 16.03 23.33
N PHE A 35 27.95 14.69 23.30
CA PHE A 35 26.87 13.97 23.97
C PHE A 35 26.84 14.16 25.50
N GLU A 36 27.89 14.76 26.07
CA GLU A 36 27.96 15.19 27.47
C GLU A 36 26.96 16.31 27.81
N ASP A 37 26.50 17.09 26.83
CA ASP A 37 25.41 18.08 27.02
C ASP A 37 24.05 17.38 27.13
N ALA A 38 23.77 16.88 28.33
CA ALA A 38 22.53 16.16 28.61
C ALA A 38 21.27 17.02 28.43
N ALA A 39 21.33 18.34 28.56
CA ALA A 39 20.15 19.20 28.46
C ALA A 39 19.65 19.30 27.01
N LEU A 40 20.58 19.55 26.09
CA LEU A 40 20.31 19.59 24.65
C LEU A 40 19.81 18.23 24.16
N TRP A 41 20.54 17.16 24.49
CA TRP A 41 20.23 15.83 23.97
C TRP A 41 18.99 15.21 24.60
N ARG A 42 18.65 15.50 25.87
CA ARG A 42 17.36 15.06 26.45
C ARG A 42 16.16 15.70 25.76
N THR A 43 16.28 16.97 25.34
CA THR A 43 15.21 17.65 24.61
C THR A 43 14.96 16.98 23.26
N TYR A 44 16.02 16.68 22.52
CA TYR A 44 15.95 15.90 21.28
C TYR A 44 15.42 14.47 21.52
N TYR A 45 15.95 13.78 22.53
CA TYR A 45 15.65 12.38 22.82
C TYR A 45 14.20 12.15 23.24
N ASN A 46 13.60 13.10 23.96
CA ASN A 46 12.21 12.98 24.43
C ASN A 46 11.18 13.41 23.39
N ASN A 47 11.61 14.01 22.27
CA ASN A 47 10.69 14.43 21.22
C ASN A 47 10.19 13.21 20.42
N SER A 48 8.90 13.17 20.13
CA SER A 48 8.28 12.12 19.31
C SER A 48 8.62 12.24 17.83
N MET A 49 8.97 13.44 17.36
CA MET A 49 9.40 13.76 15.98
C MET A 49 10.82 14.33 15.97
N CYS A 50 11.74 13.67 16.68
CA CYS A 50 13.10 14.16 16.88
C CYS A 50 13.87 14.42 15.58
N GLU A 51 13.56 13.69 14.50
CA GLU A 51 14.20 13.86 13.19
C GLU A 51 13.96 15.24 12.54
N GLN A 52 12.93 15.97 12.97
CA GLN A 52 12.62 17.32 12.49
C GLN A 52 13.27 18.40 13.38
N GLU A 53 13.41 18.10 14.67
CA GLU A 53 13.89 19.01 15.70
C GLU A 53 15.35 18.70 16.07
N PHE A 54 16.22 18.59 15.06
CA PHE A 54 17.64 18.41 15.30
C PHE A 54 18.24 19.67 15.93
N PRO A 55 19.11 19.57 16.95
CA PRO A 55 19.69 20.73 17.63
C PRO A 55 20.32 21.73 16.65
N SER A 56 19.75 22.93 16.54
CA SER A 56 20.09 23.92 15.51
C SER A 56 21.55 24.39 15.56
N ILE A 57 22.15 24.39 16.75
CA ILE A 57 23.57 24.70 16.99
C ILE A 57 24.48 23.67 16.27
N LEU A 58 24.07 22.40 16.26
CA LEU A 58 24.80 21.30 15.64
C LEU A 58 24.40 21.10 14.17
N ALA A 59 23.17 21.46 13.78
CA ALA A 59 22.68 21.31 12.42
C ALA A 59 23.55 22.03 11.37
N LYS A 60 24.23 23.13 11.74
CA LYS A 60 25.18 23.85 10.87
C LYS A 60 26.56 23.18 10.78
N LYS A 61 26.92 22.35 11.76
CA LYS A 61 28.23 21.70 11.88
C LYS A 61 28.22 20.25 11.38
N VAL A 62 27.03 19.69 11.20
CA VAL A 62 26.81 18.27 10.92
C VAL A 62 26.03 18.15 9.62
N SER A 63 26.53 17.33 8.70
CA SER A 63 25.84 17.06 7.43
C SER A 63 24.51 16.32 7.64
N LEU A 64 23.61 16.42 6.68
CA LEU A 64 22.31 15.73 6.72
C LEU A 64 22.46 14.20 6.90
N PHE A 65 23.48 13.59 6.28
CA PHE A 65 23.75 12.17 6.45
C PHE A 65 24.25 11.82 7.86
N GLN A 66 25.12 12.66 8.42
CA GLN A 66 25.59 12.47 9.81
C GLN A 66 24.46 12.63 10.83
N GLN A 67 23.43 13.44 10.55
CA GLN A 67 22.22 13.48 11.40
C GLN A 67 21.50 12.13 11.43
N ILE A 68 21.49 11.37 10.34
CA ILE A 68 20.94 9.99 10.32
C ILE A 68 21.77 9.06 11.21
N LEU A 69 23.09 9.18 11.20
CA LEU A 69 23.96 8.37 12.09
C LEU A 69 23.62 8.62 13.57
N VAL A 70 23.30 9.87 13.91
CA VAL A 70 22.82 10.23 15.27
C VAL A 70 21.47 9.59 15.57
N VAL A 71 20.50 9.68 14.65
CA VAL A 71 19.19 9.02 14.81
C VAL A 71 19.37 7.51 14.97
N GLN A 72 20.18 6.87 14.12
CA GLN A 72 20.48 5.45 14.18
C GLN A 72 21.10 5.05 15.52
N ALA A 73 21.98 5.90 16.09
CA ALA A 73 22.66 5.65 17.36
C ALA A 73 21.79 5.91 18.60
N LEU A 74 20.85 6.86 18.56
CA LEU A 74 20.02 7.25 19.70
C LEU A 74 18.58 6.74 19.63
N ARG A 75 17.89 6.96 18.51
CA ARG A 75 16.44 6.73 18.32
C ARG A 75 16.20 5.94 17.01
N PRO A 76 16.53 4.63 16.97
CA PRO A 76 16.36 3.80 15.77
C PRO A 76 14.89 3.69 15.34
N ASP A 77 13.95 3.89 16.26
CA ASP A 77 12.52 3.95 16.00
C ASP A 77 12.13 5.09 15.05
N ARG A 78 12.94 6.15 14.96
CA ARG A 78 12.75 7.27 14.03
C ARG A 78 13.59 7.17 12.76
N LEU A 79 14.36 6.09 12.59
CA LEU A 79 15.29 5.93 11.47
C LEU A 79 14.58 5.95 10.12
N GLN A 80 13.45 5.26 9.99
CA GLN A 80 12.66 5.24 8.75
C GLN A 80 12.22 6.65 8.34
N SER A 81 11.68 7.44 9.30
CA SER A 81 11.26 8.83 9.05
C SER A 81 12.45 9.73 8.72
N ALA A 82 13.59 9.57 9.41
CA ALA A 82 14.80 10.33 9.15
C ALA A 82 15.37 10.05 7.75
N MET A 83 15.41 8.77 7.33
CA MET A 83 15.83 8.38 5.99
C MET A 83 14.88 8.93 4.91
N ALA A 84 13.57 8.89 5.15
CA ALA A 84 12.60 9.44 4.22
C ALA A 84 12.76 10.96 4.04
N LEU A 85 12.91 11.70 5.14
CA LEU A 85 13.15 13.14 5.08
C LEU A 85 14.48 13.48 4.41
N PHE A 86 15.53 12.70 4.66
CA PHE A 86 16.81 12.86 4.00
C PHE A 86 16.70 12.68 2.48
N ALA A 87 16.03 11.61 2.02
CA ALA A 87 15.79 11.37 0.60
C ALA A 87 14.97 12.50 -0.03
N CYS A 88 13.89 12.94 0.63
CA CYS A 88 13.08 14.07 0.16
C CYS A 88 13.90 15.36 0.01
N LYS A 89 14.72 15.71 1.02
CA LYS A 89 15.55 16.91 0.99
C LYS A 89 16.63 16.85 -0.08
N THR A 90 17.26 15.70 -0.27
CA THR A 90 18.36 15.53 -1.24
C THR A 90 17.85 15.47 -2.69
N LEU A 91 16.70 14.84 -2.92
CA LEU A 91 16.11 14.69 -4.26
C LEU A 91 15.12 15.82 -4.63
N GLY A 92 14.81 16.72 -3.70
CA GLY A 92 13.81 17.78 -3.93
C GLY A 92 12.38 17.26 -4.04
N LEU A 93 12.10 16.08 -3.49
CA LEU A 93 10.79 15.44 -3.53
C LEU A 93 9.96 15.83 -2.30
N LYS A 94 8.65 16.01 -2.50
CA LYS A 94 7.72 16.25 -1.38
C LYS A 94 7.52 15.00 -0.52
N GLU A 95 7.47 13.84 -1.15
CA GLU A 95 7.27 12.54 -0.50
C GLU A 95 8.05 11.45 -1.26
N VAL A 96 8.56 10.45 -0.52
CA VAL A 96 9.31 9.32 -1.12
C VAL A 96 8.39 8.37 -1.89
N SER A 97 7.16 8.21 -1.41
CA SER A 97 6.17 7.31 -1.99
C SER A 97 5.66 7.85 -3.34
N PRO A 98 5.53 7.01 -4.39
CA PRO A 98 5.07 7.44 -5.71
C PRO A 98 3.57 7.79 -5.74
N LEU A 99 3.13 8.36 -6.86
CA LEU A 99 1.71 8.58 -7.13
C LEU A 99 0.95 7.24 -7.19
N PRO A 100 -0.34 7.19 -6.80
CA PRO A 100 -1.14 5.98 -6.91
C PRO A 100 -1.24 5.52 -8.37
N LEU A 101 -1.26 4.20 -8.55
CA LEU A 101 -1.43 3.60 -9.87
C LEU A 101 -2.84 3.89 -10.40
N ASN A 102 -2.90 4.41 -11.64
CA ASN A 102 -4.12 4.65 -12.37
C ASN A 102 -3.94 4.14 -13.80
N LEU A 103 -4.59 3.02 -14.14
CA LEU A 103 -4.39 2.35 -15.44
C LEU A 103 -4.80 3.23 -16.62
N LYS A 104 -5.78 4.12 -16.45
CA LYS A 104 -6.21 5.07 -17.49
C LYS A 104 -5.16 6.12 -17.82
N ARG A 105 -4.40 6.59 -16.81
CA ARG A 105 -3.29 7.52 -17.03
C ARG A 105 -2.14 6.80 -17.72
N LEU A 106 -1.77 5.65 -17.18
CA LEU A 106 -0.71 4.80 -17.70
C LEU A 106 -0.94 4.43 -19.16
N TYR A 107 -2.16 4.06 -19.53
CA TYR A 107 -2.50 3.66 -20.90
C TYR A 107 -2.00 4.65 -21.97
N LYS A 108 -2.05 5.96 -21.68
CA LYS A 108 -1.59 7.02 -22.60
C LYS A 108 -0.09 6.99 -22.88
N GLU A 109 0.67 6.37 -21.99
CA GLU A 109 2.13 6.24 -22.09
C GLU A 109 2.53 4.92 -22.79
N THR A 110 1.57 4.01 -23.04
CA THR A 110 1.84 2.68 -23.59
C THR A 110 1.86 2.64 -25.11
N LEU A 111 2.68 1.75 -25.67
CA LEU A 111 2.82 1.49 -27.10
C LEU A 111 2.44 0.03 -27.43
N GLU A 112 2.20 -0.24 -28.70
CA GLU A 112 1.88 -1.58 -29.23
C GLU A 112 3.08 -2.53 -29.29
N ILE A 113 4.30 -1.97 -29.30
CA ILE A 113 5.57 -2.71 -29.46
C ILE A 113 6.03 -3.30 -28.12
N GLU A 114 5.77 -2.61 -27.00
CA GLU A 114 6.18 -3.06 -25.68
C GLU A 114 4.98 -3.62 -24.90
N PRO A 115 5.04 -4.87 -24.40
CA PRO A 115 4.01 -5.40 -23.52
C PRO A 115 4.03 -4.73 -22.15
N ILE A 116 2.87 -4.72 -21.49
CA ILE A 116 2.69 -4.14 -20.16
C ILE A 116 2.64 -5.27 -19.14
N LEU A 117 3.68 -5.40 -18.32
CA LEU A 117 3.80 -6.41 -17.28
C LEU A 117 3.35 -5.87 -15.93
N ILE A 118 2.22 -6.39 -15.46
CA ILE A 118 1.65 -6.12 -14.14
C ILE A 118 2.12 -7.21 -13.17
N ILE A 119 2.99 -6.80 -12.25
CA ILE A 119 3.46 -7.61 -11.13
C ILE A 119 2.40 -7.51 -10.03
N ILE A 120 1.72 -8.62 -9.77
CA ILE A 120 0.65 -8.70 -8.77
C ILE A 120 1.21 -9.22 -7.45
N SER A 121 0.74 -8.66 -6.34
CA SER A 121 0.90 -9.26 -5.02
C SER A 121 -0.23 -10.26 -4.75
N PRO A 122 -0.05 -11.22 -3.80
CA PRO A 122 -1.10 -12.17 -3.44
C PRO A 122 -2.41 -11.46 -3.09
N GLY A 123 -3.50 -11.90 -3.71
CA GLY A 123 -4.84 -11.33 -3.55
C GLY A 123 -5.12 -10.07 -4.38
N ALA A 124 -4.16 -9.59 -5.19
CA ALA A 124 -4.36 -8.48 -6.11
C ALA A 124 -4.75 -8.99 -7.51
N ASP A 125 -5.88 -8.52 -8.04
CA ASP A 125 -6.34 -8.86 -9.39
C ASP A 125 -6.67 -7.60 -10.20
N PRO A 126 -5.87 -7.25 -11.22
CA PRO A 126 -6.12 -6.09 -12.08
C PRO A 126 -7.19 -6.37 -13.15
N SER A 127 -7.68 -7.60 -13.29
CA SER A 127 -8.54 -8.02 -14.40
C SER A 127 -9.78 -7.16 -14.57
N GLN A 128 -10.44 -6.81 -13.46
CA GLN A 128 -11.68 -6.04 -13.53
C GLN A 128 -11.42 -4.57 -13.91
N GLU A 129 -10.32 -3.99 -13.42
CA GLU A 129 -9.90 -2.63 -13.77
C GLU A 129 -9.47 -2.55 -15.25
N LEU A 130 -8.78 -3.58 -15.76
CA LEU A 130 -8.44 -3.70 -17.18
C LEU A 130 -9.65 -3.83 -18.08
N GLN A 131 -10.66 -4.61 -17.67
CA GLN A 131 -11.91 -4.73 -18.41
C GLN A 131 -12.66 -3.40 -18.47
N GLU A 132 -12.74 -2.69 -17.34
CA GLU A 132 -13.36 -1.36 -17.26
C GLU A 132 -12.62 -0.34 -18.13
N LEU A 133 -11.28 -0.37 -18.12
CA LEU A 133 -10.44 0.47 -18.99
C LEU A 133 -10.69 0.16 -20.46
N ALA A 134 -10.70 -1.12 -20.84
CA ALA A 134 -10.94 -1.53 -22.22
C ALA A 134 -12.30 -1.05 -22.72
N ASN A 135 -13.35 -1.22 -21.91
CA ASN A 135 -14.71 -0.75 -22.24
C ASN A 135 -14.81 0.78 -22.33
N ALA A 136 -13.97 1.52 -21.60
CA ALA A 136 -13.99 2.97 -21.59
C ALA A 136 -13.21 3.57 -22.77
N GLU A 137 -12.11 2.94 -23.20
CA GLU A 137 -11.24 3.44 -24.27
C GLU A 137 -11.56 2.84 -25.63
N ARG A 138 -12.20 1.66 -25.67
CA ARG A 138 -12.61 1.00 -26.91
C ARG A 138 -14.05 0.52 -26.84
N SER A 139 -14.74 0.69 -27.96
CA SER A 139 -16.07 0.16 -28.20
C SER A 139 -15.99 -1.12 -29.01
N GLY A 140 -16.91 -2.06 -28.76
CA GLY A 140 -16.86 -3.41 -29.32
C GLY A 140 -16.07 -4.36 -28.41
N GLU A 141 -16.35 -5.66 -28.48
CA GLU A 141 -15.70 -6.69 -27.66
C GLU A 141 -14.23 -6.94 -28.09
N CYS A 142 -13.41 -5.89 -28.16
CA CYS A 142 -12.01 -5.89 -28.60
C CYS A 142 -11.02 -6.22 -27.47
N TYR A 143 -11.50 -6.76 -26.35
CA TYR A 143 -10.66 -7.17 -25.22
C TYR A 143 -10.79 -8.68 -25.02
N HIS A 144 -9.67 -9.36 -25.18
CA HIS A 144 -9.55 -10.79 -25.02
C HIS A 144 -8.62 -11.10 -23.84
N GLN A 145 -8.92 -12.18 -23.11
CA GLN A 145 -8.11 -12.60 -21.97
C GLN A 145 -7.93 -14.11 -21.96
N VAL A 146 -6.74 -14.57 -21.61
CA VAL A 146 -6.38 -15.98 -21.47
C VAL A 146 -5.68 -16.18 -20.13
N ALA A 147 -6.23 -17.05 -19.30
CA ALA A 147 -5.54 -17.48 -18.08
C ALA A 147 -4.59 -18.63 -18.44
N MET A 148 -3.30 -18.44 -18.18
CA MET A 148 -2.32 -19.48 -18.47
C MET A 148 -2.47 -20.67 -17.53
N GLY A 149 -2.41 -21.85 -18.12
CA GLY A 149 -2.56 -23.13 -17.46
C GLY A 149 -2.24 -24.26 -18.43
N GLN A 150 -2.49 -25.51 -18.01
CA GLN A 150 -2.22 -26.66 -18.84
C GLN A 150 -3.05 -26.60 -20.15
N GLY A 151 -2.38 -26.73 -21.29
CA GLY A 151 -3.01 -26.74 -22.61
C GLY A 151 -3.41 -25.37 -23.18
N GLN A 152 -3.12 -24.25 -22.50
CA GLN A 152 -3.48 -22.90 -22.98
C GLN A 152 -2.38 -22.23 -23.83
N ALA A 153 -1.18 -22.82 -23.87
CA ALA A 153 -0.02 -22.24 -24.56
C ALA A 153 -0.26 -22.00 -26.05
N ASP A 154 -0.78 -22.99 -26.77
CA ASP A 154 -1.00 -22.88 -28.22
C ASP A 154 -2.12 -21.90 -28.54
N LEU A 155 -3.22 -21.92 -27.75
CA LEU A 155 -4.32 -20.97 -27.87
C LEU A 155 -3.83 -19.53 -27.62
N ALA A 156 -2.98 -19.32 -26.61
CA ALA A 156 -2.44 -18.01 -26.30
C ALA A 156 -1.62 -17.43 -27.47
N ILE A 157 -0.81 -18.26 -28.16
CA ILE A 157 -0.07 -17.80 -29.35
C ILE A 157 -1.00 -17.50 -30.53
N GLN A 158 -2.04 -18.32 -30.74
CA GLN A 158 -3.03 -18.06 -31.80
C GLN A 158 -3.75 -16.74 -31.56
N MET A 159 -4.26 -16.53 -30.33
CA MET A 159 -4.92 -15.28 -29.94
C MET A 159 -3.99 -14.08 -29.99
N LEU A 160 -2.70 -14.26 -29.63
CA LEU A 160 -1.70 -13.20 -29.75
C LEU A 160 -1.55 -12.73 -31.20
N LYS A 161 -1.42 -13.67 -32.14
CA LYS A 161 -1.28 -13.36 -33.57
C LYS A 161 -2.55 -12.70 -34.13
N GLU A 162 -3.71 -13.20 -33.74
CA GLU A 162 -5.01 -12.67 -34.18
C GLU A 162 -5.25 -11.25 -33.64
N CYS A 163 -5.08 -11.04 -32.33
CA CYS A 163 -5.24 -9.73 -31.70
C CYS A 163 -4.23 -8.72 -32.26
N ALA A 164 -2.97 -9.12 -32.46
CA ALA A 164 -1.94 -8.26 -33.04
C ALA A 164 -2.30 -7.79 -34.46
N ARG A 165 -2.88 -8.69 -35.28
CA ARG A 165 -3.32 -8.38 -36.65
C ARG A 165 -4.56 -7.46 -36.67
N ASN A 166 -5.54 -7.75 -35.83
CA ASN A 166 -6.79 -6.98 -35.77
C ASN A 166 -6.57 -5.60 -35.10
N GLY A 167 -5.56 -5.53 -34.24
CA GLY A 167 -5.27 -4.39 -33.37
C GLY A 167 -6.07 -4.42 -32.07
N ASP A 168 -6.52 -5.58 -31.60
CA ASP A 168 -7.32 -5.76 -30.38
C ASP A 168 -6.44 -5.84 -29.13
N TRP A 169 -7.03 -5.87 -27.94
CA TRP A 169 -6.29 -6.03 -26.69
C TRP A 169 -6.26 -7.48 -26.25
N LEU A 170 -5.10 -7.94 -25.82
CA LEU A 170 -4.94 -9.28 -25.24
C LEU A 170 -4.37 -9.18 -23.82
N CYS A 171 -4.96 -9.90 -22.88
CA CYS A 171 -4.49 -10.04 -21.52
C CYS A 171 -4.10 -11.51 -21.23
N LEU A 172 -2.81 -11.77 -20.99
CA LEU A 172 -2.31 -13.09 -20.58
C LEU A 172 -2.11 -13.10 -19.06
N LYS A 173 -2.85 -13.96 -18.37
CA LYS A 173 -2.83 -14.02 -16.90
C LYS A 173 -1.98 -15.17 -16.37
N ASN A 174 -1.43 -14.99 -15.17
CA ASN A 174 -0.73 -16.03 -14.40
C ASN A 174 0.51 -16.60 -15.12
N LEU A 175 1.29 -15.75 -15.78
CA LEU A 175 2.50 -16.17 -16.51
C LEU A 175 3.53 -16.87 -15.63
N HIS A 176 3.55 -16.57 -14.32
CA HIS A 176 4.41 -17.20 -13.33
C HIS A 176 4.17 -18.72 -13.19
N LEU A 177 3.04 -19.25 -13.67
CA LEU A 177 2.76 -20.69 -13.69
C LEU A 177 3.39 -21.42 -14.89
N VAL A 178 3.77 -20.69 -15.94
CA VAL A 178 4.22 -21.25 -17.23
C VAL A 178 5.57 -20.68 -17.66
N VAL A 179 6.50 -20.55 -16.72
CA VAL A 179 7.80 -19.90 -16.91
C VAL A 179 8.65 -20.54 -18.01
N SER A 180 8.57 -21.86 -18.18
CA SER A 180 9.27 -22.60 -19.25
C SER A 180 8.78 -22.24 -20.66
N TRP A 181 7.58 -21.68 -20.80
CA TRP A 181 6.99 -21.28 -22.08
C TRP A 181 7.33 -19.84 -22.48
N LEU A 182 7.77 -18.99 -21.54
CA LEU A 182 8.08 -17.58 -21.81
C LEU A 182 9.09 -17.37 -22.95
N PRO A 183 10.14 -18.19 -23.14
CA PRO A 183 11.03 -18.05 -24.31
C PRO A 183 10.31 -18.18 -25.66
N VAL A 184 9.23 -18.97 -25.72
CA VAL A 184 8.40 -19.09 -26.93
C VAL A 184 7.62 -17.80 -27.17
N LEU A 185 7.00 -17.26 -26.11
CA LEU A 185 6.30 -15.97 -26.17
C LEU A 185 7.24 -14.85 -26.62
N GLU A 186 8.44 -14.78 -26.07
CA GLU A 186 9.47 -13.78 -26.44
C GLU A 186 9.84 -13.85 -27.93
N LYS A 187 10.03 -15.06 -28.45
CA LYS A 187 10.35 -15.27 -29.86
C LYS A 187 9.22 -14.77 -30.76
N GLU A 188 7.98 -15.04 -30.38
CA GLU A 188 6.80 -14.56 -31.11
C GLU A 188 6.66 -13.04 -31.03
N LEU A 189 6.86 -12.43 -29.85
CA LEU A 189 6.85 -10.96 -29.70
C LEU A 189 7.87 -10.26 -30.58
N ASN A 190 9.07 -10.81 -30.73
CA ASN A 190 10.09 -10.26 -31.63
C ASN A 190 9.76 -10.41 -33.13
N THR A 191 8.89 -11.34 -33.49
CA THR A 191 8.52 -11.62 -34.89
C THR A 191 7.25 -10.87 -35.31
N LEU A 192 6.38 -10.54 -34.33
CA LEU A 192 5.09 -9.90 -34.58
C LEU A 192 5.24 -8.49 -35.17
N GLN A 193 4.28 -8.15 -36.02
CA GLN A 193 4.09 -6.80 -36.56
C GLN A 193 2.74 -6.30 -36.05
N PRO A 194 2.67 -5.72 -34.84
CA PRO A 194 1.42 -5.30 -34.24
C PRO A 194 0.86 -4.07 -34.94
N LYS A 195 -0.47 -3.97 -34.98
CA LYS A 195 -1.16 -2.75 -35.39
C LYS A 195 -1.06 -1.69 -34.28
N ASP A 196 -1.09 -0.41 -34.64
CA ASP A 196 -0.99 0.76 -33.75
C ASP A 196 -1.84 0.72 -32.46
N THR A 197 -3.04 0.15 -32.56
CA THR A 197 -4.02 0.07 -31.47
C THR A 197 -3.91 -1.20 -30.61
N PHE A 198 -3.08 -2.17 -30.99
CA PHE A 198 -2.85 -3.39 -30.23
C PHE A 198 -2.22 -3.08 -28.88
N ARG A 199 -2.67 -3.74 -27.81
CA ARG A 199 -2.00 -3.70 -26.50
C ARG A 199 -1.96 -5.09 -25.90
N LEU A 200 -0.78 -5.46 -25.39
CA LEU A 200 -0.57 -6.72 -24.69
C LEU A 200 -0.37 -6.48 -23.20
N TRP A 201 -1.30 -6.99 -22.40
CA TRP A 201 -1.28 -6.95 -20.95
C TRP A 201 -0.85 -8.31 -20.41
N LEU A 202 0.10 -8.31 -19.50
CA LEU A 202 0.67 -9.51 -18.90
C LEU A 202 0.49 -9.44 -17.38
N THR A 203 0.01 -10.49 -16.73
CA THR A 203 -0.02 -10.57 -15.26
C THR A 203 0.86 -11.70 -14.75
N ALA A 204 1.67 -11.41 -13.74
CA ALA A 204 2.58 -12.37 -13.12
C ALA A 204 2.78 -12.06 -11.64
N GLU A 205 2.86 -13.10 -10.80
CA GLU A 205 3.45 -12.99 -9.48
C GLU A 205 4.98 -13.03 -9.59
N VAL A 206 5.65 -12.68 -8.50
CA VAL A 206 7.11 -12.73 -8.41
C VAL A 206 7.59 -14.17 -8.56
N HIS A 207 8.42 -14.42 -9.58
CA HIS A 207 9.01 -15.73 -9.82
C HIS A 207 10.52 -15.61 -10.14
N PRO A 208 11.42 -16.35 -9.46
CA PRO A 208 12.87 -16.16 -9.58
C PRO A 208 13.41 -16.50 -10.97
N ASN A 209 12.81 -17.47 -11.67
CA ASN A 209 13.25 -17.90 -13.00
C ASN A 209 12.52 -17.17 -14.14
N PHE A 210 11.79 -16.09 -13.85
CA PHE A 210 11.13 -15.32 -14.90
C PHE A 210 12.17 -14.76 -15.89
N THR A 211 11.87 -14.79 -17.18
CA THR A 211 12.88 -14.56 -18.21
C THR A 211 13.30 -13.08 -18.29
N PRO A 212 14.62 -12.78 -18.32
CA PRO A 212 15.11 -11.40 -18.31
C PRO A 212 14.82 -10.66 -19.61
N ILE A 213 14.70 -11.37 -20.74
CA ILE A 213 14.46 -10.78 -22.06
C ILE A 213 13.07 -10.13 -22.09
N LEU A 214 12.02 -10.87 -21.70
CA LEU A 214 10.67 -10.33 -21.57
C LEU A 214 10.62 -9.17 -20.56
N LEU A 215 11.34 -9.26 -19.43
CA LEU A 215 11.39 -8.17 -18.45
C LEU A 215 12.02 -6.89 -19.02
N GLN A 216 13.04 -7.01 -19.86
CA GLN A 216 13.69 -5.87 -20.49
C GLN A 216 12.78 -5.18 -21.49
N SER A 217 12.03 -5.95 -22.30
CA SER A 217 11.15 -5.42 -23.33
C SER A 217 9.78 -4.94 -22.84
N SER A 218 9.46 -5.13 -21.55
CA SER A 218 8.13 -4.80 -20.99
C SER A 218 8.13 -3.49 -20.19
N LEU A 219 7.02 -2.76 -20.23
CA LEU A 219 6.70 -1.74 -19.23
C LEU A 219 6.29 -2.45 -17.93
N LYS A 220 7.00 -2.19 -16.82
CA LYS A 220 6.85 -2.94 -15.55
C LYS A 220 6.11 -2.12 -14.51
N ILE A 221 5.11 -2.72 -13.89
CA ILE A 221 4.20 -2.04 -12.96
C ILE A 221 3.90 -2.95 -11.79
N THR A 222 3.99 -2.41 -10.57
CA THR A 222 3.58 -3.11 -9.36
C THR A 222 2.12 -2.78 -9.03
N TYR A 223 1.28 -3.81 -8.93
CA TYR A 223 -0.13 -3.69 -8.57
C TYR A 223 -0.32 -4.12 -7.11
N GLU A 224 -0.20 -3.15 -6.21
CA GLU A 224 -0.26 -3.37 -4.76
C GLU A 224 -1.21 -2.37 -4.08
N SER A 225 -1.62 -2.64 -2.83
CA SER A 225 -2.37 -1.65 -2.04
C SER A 225 -1.52 -0.38 -1.82
N PRO A 226 -2.08 0.84 -1.99
CA PRO A 226 -1.32 2.07 -1.77
C PRO A 226 -0.87 2.19 -0.31
N PRO A 227 0.38 2.61 -0.05
CA PRO A 227 0.87 2.73 1.31
C PRO A 227 0.25 3.94 2.02
N GLY A 228 -0.29 3.71 3.21
CA GLY A 228 -0.85 4.75 4.06
C GLY A 228 -2.32 5.04 3.77
N LEU A 229 -3.06 5.35 4.84
CA LEU A 229 -4.50 5.64 4.78
C LEU A 229 -4.87 6.67 3.71
N LYS A 230 -4.18 7.82 3.67
CA LYS A 230 -4.50 8.89 2.72
C LYS A 230 -4.42 8.41 1.27
N LYS A 231 -3.36 7.68 0.89
CA LYS A 231 -3.19 7.20 -0.48
C LYS A 231 -4.19 6.10 -0.84
N ASN A 232 -4.52 5.26 0.14
CA ASN A 232 -5.56 4.26 0.00
C ASN A 232 -6.92 4.90 -0.31
N LEU A 233 -7.31 5.92 0.46
CA LEU A 233 -8.52 6.70 0.19
C LEU A 233 -8.45 7.42 -1.16
N MET A 234 -7.33 8.05 -1.51
CA MET A 234 -7.16 8.72 -2.81
C MET A 234 -7.39 7.73 -3.97
N ARG A 235 -6.82 6.53 -3.92
CA ARG A 235 -7.06 5.49 -4.94
C ARG A 235 -8.52 5.06 -4.99
N THR A 236 -9.15 4.90 -3.83
CA THR A 236 -10.59 4.56 -3.75
C THR A 236 -11.45 5.62 -4.44
N TYR A 237 -11.19 6.90 -4.15
CA TYR A 237 -11.93 8.01 -4.75
C TYR A 237 -11.57 8.28 -6.20
N GLU A 238 -10.36 7.96 -6.66
CA GLU A 238 -10.02 7.99 -8.09
C GLU A 238 -10.74 6.88 -8.88
N SER A 239 -11.03 5.74 -8.23
CA SER A 239 -11.78 4.63 -8.84
C SER A 239 -13.29 4.88 -8.87
N TRP A 240 -13.84 5.58 -7.88
CA TRP A 240 -15.27 5.91 -7.84
C TRP A 240 -15.60 7.11 -8.73
N THR A 241 -16.71 7.02 -9.46
CA THR A 241 -17.16 8.16 -10.28
C THR A 241 -17.95 9.17 -9.46
N PRO A 242 -17.96 10.46 -9.84
CA PRO A 242 -18.77 11.47 -9.15
C PRO A 242 -20.26 11.10 -9.11
N GLU A 243 -20.77 10.48 -10.17
CA GLU A 243 -22.18 10.07 -10.29
C GLU A 243 -22.51 8.89 -9.36
N GLN A 244 -21.54 8.00 -9.11
CA GLN A 244 -21.69 6.91 -8.15
C GLN A 244 -21.83 7.43 -6.71
N ILE A 245 -21.20 8.55 -6.39
CA ILE A 245 -21.24 9.17 -5.06
C ILE A 245 -22.48 10.07 -4.93
N SER A 246 -22.71 10.95 -5.90
CA SER A 246 -23.77 11.97 -5.90
C SER A 246 -25.13 11.46 -6.40
N LYS A 247 -25.55 10.26 -5.99
CA LYS A 247 -26.87 9.73 -6.35
C LYS A 247 -27.97 10.41 -5.54
N LYS A 248 -28.92 11.05 -6.23
CA LYS A 248 -30.17 11.63 -5.68
C LYS A 248 -29.94 12.63 -4.52
N ASP A 249 -28.79 13.29 -4.46
CA ASP A 249 -28.36 14.18 -3.36
C ASP A 249 -28.53 13.59 -1.95
N ASN A 250 -28.41 12.26 -1.82
CA ASN A 250 -28.51 11.60 -0.53
C ASN A 250 -27.18 11.70 0.24
N THR A 251 -27.04 12.75 1.05
CA THR A 251 -25.85 12.99 1.89
C THR A 251 -25.55 11.84 2.86
N HIS A 252 -26.58 11.20 3.44
CA HIS A 252 -26.40 10.07 4.35
C HIS A 252 -25.77 8.87 3.63
N ARG A 253 -26.17 8.61 2.37
CA ARG A 253 -25.56 7.57 1.53
C ARG A 253 -24.10 7.89 1.23
N ALA A 254 -23.79 9.13 0.85
CA ALA A 254 -22.42 9.55 0.57
C ALA A 254 -21.51 9.42 1.81
N HIS A 255 -22.02 9.73 2.99
CA HIS A 255 -21.32 9.52 4.26
C HIS A 255 -21.08 8.03 4.55
N ALA A 256 -22.07 7.17 4.35
CA ALA A 256 -21.90 5.72 4.53
C ALA A 256 -20.83 5.15 3.56
N LEU A 257 -20.79 5.64 2.33
CA LEU A 257 -19.76 5.31 1.35
C LEU A 257 -18.37 5.79 1.79
N PHE A 258 -18.25 7.00 2.36
CA PHE A 258 -16.99 7.44 2.96
C PHE A 258 -16.56 6.54 4.12
N SER A 259 -17.48 6.17 5.03
CA SER A 259 -17.22 5.24 6.12
C SER A 259 -16.74 3.88 5.61
N LEU A 260 -17.32 3.38 4.51
CA LEU A 260 -16.86 2.15 3.86
C LEU A 260 -15.44 2.28 3.30
N ALA A 261 -15.14 3.36 2.58
CA ALA A 261 -13.80 3.60 2.05
C ALA A 261 -12.75 3.70 3.17
N TRP A 262 -13.09 4.40 4.26
CA TRP A 262 -12.23 4.50 5.44
C TRP A 262 -12.03 3.15 6.15
N PHE A 263 -13.12 2.41 6.36
CA PHE A 263 -13.09 1.07 6.95
C PHE A 263 -12.19 0.13 6.13
N HIS A 264 -12.37 0.10 4.81
CA HIS A 264 -11.56 -0.72 3.91
C HIS A 264 -10.07 -0.36 3.99
N ALA A 265 -9.75 0.95 3.92
CA ALA A 265 -8.39 1.44 4.07
C ALA A 265 -7.78 1.05 5.43
N ALA A 266 -8.53 1.15 6.51
CA ALA A 266 -8.07 0.78 7.84
C ALA A 266 -7.80 -0.73 7.97
N CYS A 267 -8.70 -1.58 7.46
CA CYS A 267 -8.49 -3.03 7.42
C CYS A 267 -7.22 -3.40 6.65
N GLN A 268 -6.97 -2.73 5.52
CA GLN A 268 -5.77 -2.94 4.71
C GLN A 268 -4.49 -2.46 5.40
N GLU A 269 -4.48 -1.28 6.01
CA GLU A 269 -3.30 -0.70 6.68
C GLU A 269 -2.92 -1.43 7.97
N ARG A 270 -3.88 -2.07 8.66
CA ARG A 270 -3.58 -2.91 9.83
C ARG A 270 -2.67 -4.10 9.51
N ARG A 271 -2.62 -4.55 8.25
CA ARG A 271 -1.74 -5.64 7.78
C ARG A 271 -0.25 -5.28 7.88
N ASN A 272 0.09 -4.00 8.01
CA ASN A 272 1.48 -3.56 8.20
C ASN A 272 2.02 -3.92 9.60
N TYR A 273 1.17 -4.31 10.54
CA TYR A 273 1.54 -4.55 11.95
C TYR A 273 1.27 -6.00 12.39
N ILE A 274 1.74 -7.01 11.66
CA ILE A 274 1.55 -8.41 12.04
C ILE A 274 2.52 -8.80 13.18
N PRO A 275 2.07 -9.47 14.26
CA PRO A 275 0.75 -10.06 14.46
C PRO A 275 -0.27 -9.18 15.24
N GLN A 276 0.09 -7.95 15.61
CA GLN A 276 -0.73 -7.09 16.49
C GLN A 276 -1.97 -6.50 15.81
N GLY A 277 -1.86 -6.14 14.53
CA GLY A 277 -2.95 -5.59 13.72
C GLY A 277 -3.93 -6.68 13.30
N TRP A 278 -3.37 -7.79 12.80
CA TRP A 278 -4.02 -9.04 12.42
C TRP A 278 -3.08 -10.20 12.74
N THR A 279 -3.62 -11.36 13.12
CA THR A 279 -2.80 -12.55 13.43
C THR A 279 -2.01 -13.04 12.21
N LYS A 280 -2.57 -12.92 11.01
CA LYS A 280 -1.95 -13.28 9.73
C LYS A 280 -2.31 -12.29 8.62
N PHE A 281 -1.66 -12.42 7.48
CA PHE A 281 -1.97 -11.59 6.32
C PHE A 281 -3.32 -12.02 5.70
N TYR A 282 -4.31 -11.14 5.78
CA TYR A 282 -5.62 -11.33 5.12
C TYR A 282 -5.70 -10.51 3.83
N GLU A 283 -6.17 -11.16 2.77
CA GLU A 283 -6.27 -10.56 1.43
C GLU A 283 -7.58 -9.78 1.26
N PHE A 284 -7.63 -8.54 1.76
CA PHE A 284 -8.73 -7.62 1.47
C PHE A 284 -8.52 -6.96 0.12
N SER A 285 -9.42 -7.25 -0.82
CA SER A 285 -9.32 -6.93 -2.24
C SER A 285 -10.27 -5.79 -2.65
N LEU A 286 -10.06 -5.20 -3.82
CA LEU A 286 -10.96 -4.16 -4.34
C LEU A 286 -12.35 -4.71 -4.71
N SER A 287 -12.46 -6.02 -4.99
CA SER A 287 -13.77 -6.65 -5.23
C SER A 287 -14.62 -6.67 -3.96
N ASP A 288 -14.00 -6.80 -2.78
CA ASP A 288 -14.69 -6.67 -1.48
C ASP A 288 -15.25 -5.26 -1.26
N LEU A 289 -14.46 -4.24 -1.62
CA LEU A 289 -14.89 -2.85 -1.55
C LEU A 289 -16.07 -2.58 -2.51
N ARG A 290 -16.01 -3.12 -3.73
CA ARG A 290 -17.10 -3.02 -4.72
C ARG A 290 -18.35 -3.77 -4.26
N ALA A 291 -18.20 -4.94 -3.66
CA ALA A 291 -19.32 -5.67 -3.07
C ALA A 291 -19.96 -4.89 -1.90
N GLY A 292 -19.14 -4.30 -1.03
CA GLY A 292 -19.59 -3.39 0.02
C GLY A 292 -20.32 -2.16 -0.53
N TYR A 293 -19.82 -1.54 -1.60
CA TYR A 293 -20.48 -0.45 -2.30
C TYR A 293 -21.88 -0.88 -2.75
N ASN A 294 -22.00 -2.03 -3.42
CA ASN A 294 -23.27 -2.54 -3.92
C ASN A 294 -24.28 -2.83 -2.81
N ILE A 295 -23.82 -3.32 -1.65
CA ILE A 295 -24.67 -3.53 -0.46
C ILE A 295 -25.21 -2.17 0.01
N ILE A 296 -24.34 -1.18 0.21
CA ILE A 296 -24.76 0.15 0.65
C ILE A 296 -25.71 0.79 -0.37
N ASP A 297 -25.41 0.69 -1.66
CA ASP A 297 -26.22 1.25 -2.73
C ASP A 297 -27.65 0.68 -2.72
N ARG A 298 -27.78 -0.65 -2.63
CA ARG A 298 -29.08 -1.34 -2.56
C ARG A 298 -29.88 -0.98 -1.30
N LEU A 299 -29.20 -0.85 -0.16
CA LEU A 299 -29.87 -0.52 1.10
C LEU A 299 -30.46 0.90 1.08
N PHE A 300 -29.72 1.87 0.55
CA PHE A 300 -30.17 3.25 0.45
C PHE A 300 -31.16 3.50 -0.72
N ASP A 301 -31.21 2.62 -1.73
CA ASP A 301 -32.24 2.67 -2.77
C ASP A 301 -33.57 2.02 -2.34
N GLY A 302 -33.53 1.01 -1.46
CA GLY A 302 -34.70 0.21 -1.09
C GLY A 302 -35.43 0.58 0.21
N ALA A 303 -34.75 1.19 1.18
CA ALA A 303 -35.31 1.43 2.52
C ALA A 303 -35.27 2.92 2.91
N LYS A 304 -36.30 3.37 3.65
CA LYS A 304 -36.33 4.72 4.26
C LYS A 304 -35.44 4.81 5.50
N ASP A 305 -35.31 3.71 6.24
CA ASP A 305 -34.48 3.59 7.44
C ASP A 305 -33.46 2.46 7.28
N VAL A 306 -32.17 2.79 7.32
CA VAL A 306 -31.08 1.82 7.17
C VAL A 306 -30.82 1.11 8.50
N GLN A 307 -30.97 -0.22 8.52
CA GLN A 307 -30.64 -1.04 9.68
C GLN A 307 -29.15 -1.39 9.69
N TRP A 308 -28.37 -0.70 10.53
CA TRP A 308 -26.91 -0.89 10.61
C TRP A 308 -26.49 -2.30 11.01
N GLU A 309 -27.27 -3.00 11.84
CA GLU A 309 -26.98 -4.39 12.23
C GLU A 309 -26.94 -5.32 11.01
N PHE A 310 -27.78 -5.07 10.00
CA PHE A 310 -27.78 -5.84 8.76
C PHE A 310 -26.53 -5.54 7.91
N VAL A 311 -26.07 -4.29 7.91
CA VAL A 311 -24.81 -3.90 7.25
C VAL A 311 -23.64 -4.63 7.92
N HIS A 312 -23.60 -4.66 9.26
CA HIS A 312 -22.56 -5.39 9.99
C HIS A 312 -22.58 -6.88 9.63
N GLY A 313 -23.75 -7.51 9.73
CA GLY A 313 -23.90 -8.93 9.44
C GLY A 313 -23.53 -9.30 8.01
N LEU A 314 -23.87 -8.47 7.01
CA LEU A 314 -23.47 -8.71 5.63
C LEU A 314 -21.98 -8.51 5.39
N LEU A 315 -21.40 -7.41 5.89
CA LEU A 315 -19.97 -7.13 5.71
C LEU A 315 -19.10 -8.16 6.46
N GLU A 316 -19.53 -8.59 7.64
CA GLU A 316 -18.88 -9.63 8.42
C GLU A 316 -19.03 -10.99 7.74
N ASN A 317 -20.26 -11.50 7.57
CA ASN A 317 -20.46 -12.90 7.19
C ASN A 317 -20.20 -13.17 5.71
N ALA A 318 -20.46 -12.21 4.83
CA ALA A 318 -20.38 -12.42 3.38
C ALA A 318 -19.11 -11.86 2.73
N ILE A 319 -18.55 -10.76 3.23
CA ILE A 319 -17.48 -10.03 2.52
C ILE A 319 -16.11 -10.20 3.17
N TYR A 320 -15.96 -9.74 4.43
CA TYR A 320 -14.65 -9.66 5.10
C TYR A 320 -14.36 -10.85 6.01
N GLY A 321 -15.37 -11.43 6.67
CA GLY A 321 -15.20 -12.50 7.65
C GLY A 321 -14.93 -13.87 7.03
N GLY A 322 -15.29 -14.11 5.76
CA GLY A 322 -15.00 -15.37 5.07
C GLY A 322 -13.52 -15.72 4.95
N ARG A 323 -12.62 -14.74 5.17
CA ARG A 323 -11.16 -14.92 5.17
C ARG A 323 -10.58 -15.12 6.56
N ILE A 324 -11.35 -14.79 7.60
CA ILE A 324 -10.88 -14.75 8.98
C ILE A 324 -11.28 -16.06 9.67
N ASP A 325 -10.29 -16.85 10.03
CA ASP A 325 -10.45 -18.11 10.78
C ASP A 325 -10.17 -17.93 12.28
N ASN A 326 -9.43 -16.89 12.67
CA ASN A 326 -9.13 -16.61 14.07
C ASN A 326 -10.27 -15.83 14.75
N TYR A 327 -10.79 -16.35 15.86
CA TYR A 327 -11.85 -15.74 16.65
C TYR A 327 -11.52 -14.32 17.15
N PHE A 328 -10.28 -14.05 17.55
CA PHE A 328 -9.86 -12.72 18.03
C PHE A 328 -9.80 -11.70 16.90
N ASP A 329 -9.34 -12.11 15.71
CA ASP A 329 -9.37 -11.26 14.53
C ASP A 329 -10.83 -10.96 14.14
N LEU A 330 -11.72 -11.94 14.20
CA LEU A 330 -13.14 -11.75 13.92
C LEU A 330 -13.77 -10.74 14.90
N ARG A 331 -13.39 -10.78 16.18
CA ARG A 331 -13.79 -9.78 17.18
C ARG A 331 -13.26 -8.37 16.86
N VAL A 332 -12.05 -8.25 16.33
CA VAL A 332 -11.50 -6.96 15.86
C VAL A 332 -12.32 -6.44 14.67
N LEU A 333 -12.64 -7.30 13.70
CA LEU A 333 -13.50 -6.96 12.57
C LEU A 333 -14.86 -6.43 13.04
N GLN A 334 -15.53 -7.17 13.95
CA GLN A 334 -16.81 -6.77 14.55
C GLN A 334 -16.72 -5.41 15.24
N SER A 335 -15.64 -5.16 15.99
CA SER A 335 -15.43 -3.88 16.65
C SER A 335 -15.34 -2.73 15.65
N TYR A 336 -14.65 -2.93 14.53
CA TYR A 336 -14.54 -1.92 13.47
C TYR A 336 -15.91 -1.70 12.81
N LEU A 337 -16.63 -2.75 12.44
CA LEU A 337 -17.95 -2.62 11.82
C LEU A 337 -18.92 -1.82 12.71
N LYS A 338 -18.99 -2.12 14.01
CA LYS A 338 -19.81 -1.39 14.98
C LYS A 338 -19.36 0.07 15.15
N GLN A 339 -18.06 0.33 15.07
CA GLN A 339 -17.50 1.67 15.21
C GLN A 339 -17.79 2.56 13.99
N PHE A 340 -17.64 2.04 12.77
CA PHE A 340 -17.76 2.83 11.53
C PHE A 340 -19.20 2.97 11.02
N PHE A 341 -20.04 1.97 11.26
CA PHE A 341 -21.39 1.92 10.73
C PHE A 341 -22.43 2.01 11.84
N ASN A 342 -22.73 3.21 12.28
CA ASN A 342 -23.79 3.46 13.27
C ASN A 342 -24.45 4.82 12.98
N SER A 343 -25.62 5.05 13.58
CA SER A 343 -26.36 6.30 13.40
C SER A 343 -25.59 7.53 13.89
N SER A 344 -24.76 7.41 14.93
CA SER A 344 -24.02 8.56 15.47
C SER A 344 -22.89 9.04 14.55
N VAL A 345 -22.29 8.16 13.75
CA VAL A 345 -21.23 8.48 12.78
C VAL A 345 -21.83 8.94 11.44
N ILE A 346 -23.01 8.47 11.06
CA ILE A 346 -23.56 8.68 9.71
C ILE A 346 -24.63 9.81 9.70
N ASP A 347 -25.37 10.02 10.79
CA ASP A 347 -26.43 11.04 10.90
C ASP A 347 -25.93 12.39 11.47
N VAL A 348 -24.63 12.66 11.36
CA VAL A 348 -23.91 13.78 11.99
C VAL A 348 -24.48 15.17 11.68
N PHE A 349 -25.34 15.32 10.67
CA PHE A 349 -25.97 16.60 10.35
C PHE A 349 -26.98 17.13 11.39
N ASN A 350 -27.42 16.32 12.35
CA ASN A 350 -28.41 16.76 13.35
C ASN A 350 -27.85 17.28 14.69
N GLN A 351 -26.54 17.33 14.90
CA GLN A 351 -26.01 17.85 16.17
C GLN A 351 -24.92 18.91 16.01
N ARG A 352 -25.16 20.06 16.65
CA ARG A 352 -24.26 21.20 16.88
C ARG A 352 -23.03 20.83 17.74
N ASN A 353 -22.38 19.71 17.49
CA ASN A 353 -21.17 19.29 18.20
C ASN A 353 -19.96 19.36 17.27
N LYS A 354 -19.22 20.48 17.39
CA LYS A 354 -17.92 20.75 16.75
C LYS A 354 -16.79 19.85 17.31
N LYS A 355 -16.98 18.54 17.38
CA LYS A 355 -15.88 17.59 17.60
C LYS A 355 -15.93 16.56 16.49
N SER A 356 -14.91 16.55 15.64
CA SER A 356 -14.67 15.52 14.62
C SER A 356 -14.81 14.13 15.25
N ILE A 357 -15.82 13.36 14.84
CA ILE A 357 -16.13 12.00 15.36
C ILE A 357 -15.40 10.91 14.55
N PHE A 358 -14.58 11.25 13.55
CA PHE A 358 -13.55 10.29 13.15
C PHE A 358 -12.62 10.10 14.35
N PRO A 359 -12.41 8.87 14.83
CA PRO A 359 -11.67 8.61 16.06
C PRO A 359 -10.20 9.01 15.86
N TYR A 360 -9.89 10.27 16.17
CA TYR A 360 -8.53 10.73 16.42
C TYR A 360 -8.11 10.20 17.79
N SER A 361 -7.78 8.91 17.86
CA SER A 361 -6.87 8.30 18.85
C SER A 361 -7.08 6.78 18.87
N VAL A 362 -6.49 6.09 17.90
CA VAL A 362 -5.94 4.77 18.26
C VAL A 362 -4.59 5.07 18.92
N SER A 363 -4.59 5.24 20.24
CA SER A 363 -3.35 5.21 21.00
C SER A 363 -2.85 3.76 21.00
N LEU A 364 -1.76 3.51 20.28
CA LEU A 364 -1.00 2.28 20.48
C LEU A 364 -0.49 2.27 21.94
N PRO A 365 -0.51 1.13 22.64
CA PRO A 365 0.05 1.02 23.98
C PRO A 365 1.52 1.49 23.97
N GLN A 366 1.88 2.43 24.85
CA GLN A 366 3.25 2.96 24.97
C GLN A 366 4.25 1.96 25.59
N SER A 367 3.92 0.68 25.68
CA SER A 367 4.79 -0.35 26.23
C SER A 367 4.79 -1.59 25.35
N CYS A 368 5.64 -1.58 24.34
CA CYS A 368 6.23 -2.80 23.81
C CYS A 368 7.74 -2.60 23.89
N SER A 369 8.36 -3.18 24.91
CA SER A 369 9.76 -3.57 24.90
C SER A 369 9.93 -4.56 23.74
N ILE A 370 10.26 -4.04 22.56
CA ILE A 370 10.52 -4.85 21.38
C ILE A 370 11.89 -5.49 21.58
N LEU A 371 11.92 -6.69 22.14
CA LEU A 371 13.02 -7.61 21.92
C LEU A 371 12.95 -8.05 20.44
N VAL A 372 13.60 -7.28 19.58
CA VAL A 372 13.86 -7.69 18.19
C VAL A 372 14.88 -8.83 18.26
N GLY A 373 14.38 -10.06 18.35
CA GLY A 373 15.15 -11.24 18.01
C GLY A 373 15.38 -11.26 16.51
N LEU A 374 16.48 -10.65 16.05
CA LEU A 374 17.04 -10.91 14.72
C LEU A 374 17.54 -12.36 14.71
N SER A 375 16.67 -13.33 14.41
CA SER A 375 17.13 -14.62 13.89
C SER A 375 17.53 -14.40 12.43
N CYS A 376 18.83 -14.17 12.20
CA CYS A 376 19.43 -14.40 10.90
C CYS A 376 19.23 -15.87 10.54
N CYS A 377 18.38 -16.17 9.56
CA CYS A 377 18.50 -17.40 8.81
C CYS A 377 19.51 -17.15 7.70
N HIS A 378 20.65 -17.84 7.79
CA HIS A 378 21.53 -18.11 6.65
C HIS A 378 20.87 -19.10 5.69
#